data_AF-A0A8T5JT04-F1
#
_entry.id   AF-A0A8T5JT04-F1
#
_cell.length_a   1.000
_cell.length_b   1.000
_cell.length_c   1.000
_cell.angle_alpha   90.00
_cell.angle_beta   90.00
_cell.angle_gamma   90.00
#
_symmetry.space_group_name_H-M   'P 1'
#
loop_
_entity.id
_entity.type
_entity.pdbx_description
1 polymer ?
#
loop_
_entity_poly.entity_id
_entity_poly.type
_entity_poly.pdbx_seq_one_letter_code
_entity_poly.pdbx_strand_id
1 'polypeptide(L)'
;MKKIILILCLILIVSCSKNVPEGVQPEVVADHKQNNPEECTPGQNMCTMQYDPVCCNGKTYSNDCVANNNCAFDCVQGECE
;
A
#
# COMPACT_ATOMS: atom_id res chain seq x y z
N MET A 1 11.30 14.48 53.27
CA MET A 1 11.62 13.12 52.77
C MET A 1 10.40 12.42 52.16
N LYS A 2 9.29 12.23 52.88
CA LYS A 2 8.05 11.59 52.38
C LYS A 2 7.45 12.26 51.12
N LYS A 3 7.50 13.60 51.05
CA LYS A 3 7.04 14.39 49.89
C LYS A 3 7.94 14.25 48.65
N ILE A 4 9.24 14.04 48.85
CA ILE A 4 10.22 13.83 47.76
C ILE A 4 10.00 12.45 47.13
N ILE A 5 9.71 11.43 47.95
CA ILE A 5 9.35 10.08 47.49
C ILE A 5 8.05 10.11 46.67
N LEU A 6 7.04 10.86 47.11
CA LEU A 6 5.78 11.02 46.36
C LEU A 6 5.97 11.67 44.99
N ILE A 7 6.83 12.68 44.89
CA ILE A 7 7.13 13.36 43.62
C ILE A 7 7.90 12.45 42.66
N LEU A 8 8.86 11.65 43.16
CA LEU A 8 9.58 10.67 42.34
C LEU A 8 8.67 9.58 41.77
N CYS A 9 7.69 9.07 42.55
CA CYS A 9 6.70 8.11 42.07
C CYS A 9 5.80 8.69 40.96
N LEU A 10 5.45 9.98 41.05
CA LEU A 10 4.64 10.68 40.05
C LEU A 10 5.38 10.89 38.72
N ILE A 11 6.71 11.00 38.73
CA ILE A 11 7.50 11.16 37.51
C ILE A 11 7.65 9.82 36.76
N LEU A 12 7.75 8.70 37.50
CA LEU A 12 7.90 7.37 36.90
C LEU A 12 6.66 6.88 36.14
N ILE A 13 5.46 7.39 36.48
CA ILE A 13 4.20 7.03 35.79
C ILE A 13 3.99 7.78 34.47
N VAL A 14 4.80 8.80 34.15
CA VAL A 14 4.63 9.65 32.95
C VAL A 14 5.43 9.15 31.74
N SER A 15 6.33 8.16 31.89
CA SER A 15 7.22 7.72 30.80
C SER A 15 6.64 6.68 29.83
N CYS A 16 5.31 6.51 29.74
CA CYS A 16 4.70 5.58 28.78
C CYS A 16 3.52 6.19 28.01
N SER A 17 3.77 7.28 27.28
CA SER A 17 2.93 7.67 26.14
C SER A 17 3.65 7.29 24.85
N LYS A 18 3.32 6.12 24.29
CA LYS A 18 3.69 5.78 22.91
C LYS A 18 2.87 6.70 22.01
N ASN A 19 3.50 7.72 21.45
CA ASN A 19 2.91 8.55 20.41
C ASN A 19 2.72 7.66 19.17
N VAL A 20 1.48 7.23 18.90
CA VAL A 20 1.12 6.62 17.61
C VAL A 20 0.99 7.80 16.64
N PRO A 21 1.77 7.86 15.56
CA PRO A 21 1.59 8.90 14.56
C PRO A 21 0.19 8.75 13.95
N GLU A 22 -0.59 9.83 14.09
CA GLU A 22 -1.89 10.00 13.46
C GLU A 22 -1.64 10.14 11.95
N GLY A 23 -1.88 9.06 11.21
CA GLY A 23 -1.60 9.04 9.77
C GLY A 23 -1.52 7.67 9.09
N VAL A 24 -1.38 6.55 9.82
CA VAL A 24 -1.55 5.23 9.21
C VAL A 24 -3.00 4.81 9.41
N GLN A 25 -3.86 5.18 8.46
CA GLN A 25 -5.08 4.42 8.25
C GLN A 25 -4.63 2.97 8.02
N PRO A 26 -5.11 1.97 8.79
CA PRO A 26 -5.13 0.62 8.27
C PRO A 26 -6.18 0.68 7.16
N GLU A 27 -5.75 1.09 5.97
CA GLU A 27 -6.61 1.08 4.82
C GLU A 27 -6.91 -0.38 4.54
N VAL A 28 -8.11 -0.75 4.92
CA VAL A 28 -8.82 -1.92 4.41
C VAL A 28 -8.97 -1.73 2.91
N VAL A 29 -7.90 -1.90 2.13
CA VAL A 29 -8.00 -1.98 0.68
C VAL A 29 -8.56 -3.36 0.37
N ALA A 30 -9.88 -3.46 0.45
CA ALA A 30 -10.60 -4.47 -0.29
C ALA A 30 -10.35 -4.18 -1.78
N ASP A 31 -9.58 -5.05 -2.42
CA ASP A 31 -9.76 -5.51 -3.80
C ASP A 31 -9.62 -4.52 -4.98
N HIS A 32 -9.35 -3.24 -4.75
CA HIS A 32 -9.02 -2.33 -5.85
C HIS A 32 -7.52 -2.37 -6.14
N LYS A 33 -7.11 -3.32 -6.97
CA LYS A 33 -5.79 -3.40 -7.62
C LYS A 33 -5.62 -2.21 -8.59
N GLN A 34 -5.52 -1.00 -8.04
CA GLN A 34 -5.19 0.19 -8.81
C GLN A 34 -3.66 0.22 -8.96
N ASN A 35 -3.18 -0.05 -10.17
CA ASN A 35 -1.79 0.16 -10.52
C ASN A 35 -1.53 1.67 -10.42
N ASN A 36 -1.03 2.14 -9.27
CA ASN A 36 -0.75 3.56 -9.04
C ASN A 36 0.41 4.00 -9.96
N PRO A 37 0.22 5.02 -10.82
CA PRO A 37 1.29 5.53 -11.68
C PRO A 37 2.54 5.99 -10.90
N GLU A 38 2.38 6.41 -9.64
CA GLU A 38 3.48 6.89 -8.79
C GLU A 38 4.38 5.76 -8.27
N GLU A 39 3.95 4.49 -8.34
CA GLU A 39 4.70 3.32 -7.86
C GLU A 39 5.18 2.40 -9.00
N CYS A 40 4.94 2.78 -10.26
CA CYS A 40 5.40 1.98 -11.37
C CYS A 40 6.93 2.01 -11.51
N THR A 41 7.57 0.84 -11.48
CA THR A 41 8.95 0.68 -11.93
C THR A 41 8.99 -0.12 -13.24
N PRO A 42 9.02 0.54 -14.42
CA PRO A 42 8.87 -0.14 -15.70
C PRO A 42 9.91 -1.25 -15.91
N GLY A 43 9.44 -2.39 -16.41
CA GLY A 43 10.30 -3.51 -16.82
C GLY A 43 11.13 -4.17 -15.72
N GLN A 44 10.88 -3.91 -14.43
CA GLN A 44 11.63 -4.54 -13.35
C GLN A 44 11.12 -5.94 -12.97
N ASN A 45 9.84 -6.23 -13.21
CA ASN A 45 9.27 -7.50 -12.80
C ASN A 45 9.40 -8.55 -13.91
N MET A 46 9.77 -9.77 -13.55
CA MET A 46 9.65 -10.90 -14.46
C MET A 46 8.19 -11.39 -14.43
N CYS A 47 7.51 -11.33 -15.56
CA CYS A 47 6.13 -11.81 -15.67
C CYS A 47 6.08 -13.27 -16.13
N THR A 48 5.10 -14.02 -15.64
CA THR A 48 4.80 -15.35 -16.17
C THR A 48 4.18 -15.23 -17.56
N MET A 49 4.14 -16.33 -18.31
CA MET A 49 3.43 -16.43 -19.59
C MET A 49 1.94 -16.77 -19.43
N GLN A 50 1.40 -16.70 -18.21
CA GLN A 50 -0.03 -16.92 -17.98
C GLN A 50 -0.84 -15.89 -18.77
N TYR A 51 -1.86 -16.36 -19.48
CA TYR A 51 -2.85 -15.50 -20.12
C TYR A 51 -4.03 -15.30 -19.18
N ASP A 52 -4.14 -14.09 -18.64
CA ASP A 52 -5.24 -13.63 -17.78
C ASP A 52 -5.44 -12.13 -18.05
N PRO A 53 -6.09 -11.78 -19.17
CA PRO A 53 -5.96 -10.45 -19.77
C PRO A 53 -6.61 -9.36 -18.92
N VAL A 54 -6.06 -8.15 -19.04
CA VAL A 54 -6.64 -6.92 -18.49
C VAL A 54 -6.71 -5.84 -19.56
N CYS A 55 -7.79 -5.06 -19.56
CA CYS A 55 -7.96 -3.90 -20.42
C CYS A 55 -7.65 -2.64 -19.62
N CYS A 56 -6.60 -1.93 -20.00
CA CYS A 56 -6.19 -0.69 -19.35
C CYS A 56 -6.26 0.45 -20.37
N ASN A 57 -7.13 1.45 -20.15
CA ASN A 57 -7.28 2.58 -21.07
C ASN A 57 -7.44 2.18 -22.56
N GLY A 58 -8.23 1.13 -22.85
CA GLY A 58 -8.47 0.65 -24.21
C GLY A 58 -7.34 -0.17 -24.83
N LYS A 59 -6.32 -0.54 -24.05
CA LYS A 59 -5.26 -1.48 -24.45
C LYS A 59 -5.32 -2.77 -23.62
N THR A 60 -5.42 -3.89 -24.31
CA THR A 60 -5.32 -5.22 -23.70
C THR A 60 -3.86 -5.56 -23.36
N TYR A 61 -3.63 -6.02 -22.15
CA TYR A 61 -2.38 -6.63 -21.69
C TYR A 61 -2.62 -8.10 -21.36
N SER A 62 -1.63 -8.96 -21.63
CA SER A 62 -1.76 -10.41 -21.48
C SER A 62 -1.98 -10.88 -20.05
N ASN A 63 -1.49 -10.11 -19.09
CA ASN A 63 -1.77 -10.22 -17.67
C ASN A 63 -1.48 -8.92 -16.94
N ASP A 64 -1.90 -8.89 -15.69
CA ASP A 64 -1.77 -7.80 -14.75
C ASP A 64 -0.30 -7.39 -14.48
N CYS A 65 0.63 -8.35 -14.45
CA CYS A 65 2.06 -8.08 -14.31
C CYS A 65 2.61 -7.30 -15.51
N VAL A 66 2.24 -7.72 -16.73
CA VAL A 66 2.68 -7.03 -17.95
C VAL A 66 2.08 -5.62 -18.00
N ALA A 67 0.82 -5.44 -17.59
CA ALA A 67 0.20 -4.12 -17.46
C ALA A 67 0.99 -3.21 -16.50
N ASN A 68 1.32 -3.72 -15.30
CA ASN A 68 2.09 -2.98 -14.31
C ASN A 68 3.49 -2.60 -14.80
N ASN A 69 4.20 -3.52 -15.47
CA ASN A 69 5.51 -3.24 -16.06
C ASN A 69 5.49 -2.17 -17.16
N ASN A 70 4.32 -1.90 -17.73
CA ASN A 70 4.10 -0.84 -18.71
C ASN A 70 3.47 0.41 -18.09
N CYS A 71 3.40 0.50 -16.75
CA CYS A 71 2.74 1.57 -16.02
C CYS A 71 1.30 1.81 -16.49
N ALA A 72 0.59 0.74 -16.86
CA ALA A 72 -0.79 0.83 -17.27
C ALA A 72 -1.68 0.92 -16.02
N PHE A 73 -2.55 1.93 -15.99
CA PHE A 73 -3.52 2.20 -14.94
C PHE A 73 -4.95 2.14 -15.49
N ASP A 74 -5.95 2.26 -14.62
CA ASP A 74 -7.38 2.11 -14.95
C ASP A 74 -7.69 0.79 -15.70
N CYS A 75 -7.22 -0.31 -15.11
CA CYS A 75 -7.36 -1.64 -15.66
C CYS A 75 -8.64 -2.33 -15.18
N VAL A 76 -9.34 -2.99 -16.09
CA VAL A 76 -10.45 -3.92 -15.80
C VAL A 76 -10.09 -5.32 -16.27
N GLN A 77 -10.68 -6.36 -15.65
CA GLN A 77 -10.41 -7.74 -16.04
C GLN A 77 -11.03 -8.06 -17.40
N GLY A 78 -10.30 -8.80 -18.22
CA GLY A 78 -10.67 -9.17 -19.58
C GLY A 78 -9.93 -8.38 -20.65
N GLU A 79 -10.14 -8.77 -21.90
CA GLU A 79 -9.70 -8.00 -23.06
C GLU A 79 -10.57 -6.75 -23.24
N CYS A 80 -10.07 -5.74 -23.96
CA CYS A 80 -10.91 -4.62 -24.38
C CYS A 80 -11.95 -5.07 -25.42
N GLU A 81 -13.09 -4.39 -25.44
CA GLU A 81 -14.15 -4.57 -26.46
C GLU A 81 -13.76 -4.06 -27.86
#